data_AF-A0A382L7K6-F1
#
_entry.id   AF-A0A382L7K6-F1
#
_cell.length_a   1.000
_cell.length_b   1.000
_cell.length_c   1.000
_cell.angle_alpha   90.00
_cell.angle_beta   90.00
_cell.angle_gamma   90.00
#
_symmetry.space_group_name_H-M   'P 1'
#
loop_
_entity.id
_entity.type
_entity.pdbx_description
1 polymer ?
#
loop_
_entity_poly.entity_id
_entity_poly.type
_entity_poly.pdbx_seq_one_letter_code
_entity_poly.pdbx_strand_id
1 'polypeptide(L)'
;MTLRVFTGMPGTGKSSALIQEMQDRSVAGKPVALFLSNEHEEFTRRPNVKPGGFMGCRVPGLSYKIDHVVNTDEALEILSRLTSGTLAVFDEAQFFRSDIVEAWALASKREVDVFVGSPSEHQLLRLKLLRLKKIEHEHVHLEVICECGERNSTRASYQHDNVYPIHLCEPCYENRMKQEIEQLLSDVRDAEPFAGENHTYQPFFDVPMEGWKLVREDSAARFSIVRNAVERSRNIRQLMNDSVQRPTFVDFGCCSGFFCDAMDSLGFQSTGVDVRKDFIDWGERLARIKGKSINYLKNDLFEYLISTDAEF
;
A
#
# COMPACT_ATOMS: atom_id res chain seq x y z
N MET A 1 2.13 -10.43 -29.57
CA MET A 1 2.97 -10.30 -28.36
C MET A 1 2.40 -9.15 -27.55
N THR A 2 1.81 -9.44 -26.39
CA THR A 2 1.04 -8.40 -25.67
C THR A 2 1.32 -8.54 -24.18
N LEU A 3 2.43 -7.95 -23.72
CA LEU A 3 2.62 -7.65 -22.30
C LEU A 3 2.07 -6.23 -22.07
N ARG A 4 0.95 -6.12 -21.35
CA ARG A 4 0.35 -4.84 -20.96
C ARG A 4 0.46 -4.63 -19.47
N VAL A 5 0.92 -3.45 -19.08
CA VAL A 5 1.12 -3.08 -17.68
C VAL A 5 0.18 -1.93 -17.35
N PHE A 6 -0.79 -2.17 -16.48
CA PHE A 6 -1.79 -1.22 -16.04
C PHE A 6 -1.36 -0.56 -14.73
N THR A 7 -1.22 0.75 -14.76
CA THR A 7 -0.82 1.56 -13.60
C THR A 7 -1.80 2.71 -13.40
N GLY A 8 -1.76 3.32 -12.21
CA GLY A 8 -2.64 4.42 -11.83
C GLY A 8 -3.01 4.32 -10.36
N MET A 9 -3.55 5.39 -9.81
CA MET A 9 -3.93 5.44 -8.39
C MET A 9 -5.02 4.42 -8.05
N PRO A 10 -5.20 4.05 -6.77
CA PRO A 10 -6.38 3.30 -6.34
C PRO A 10 -7.67 4.00 -6.83
N GLY A 11 -8.62 3.25 -7.37
CA GLY A 11 -9.88 3.84 -7.85
C GLY A 11 -9.92 4.27 -9.32
N THR A 12 -8.82 4.24 -10.06
CA THR A 12 -8.81 4.68 -11.47
C THR A 12 -9.40 3.67 -12.48
N GLY A 13 -9.96 2.55 -12.02
CA GLY A 13 -10.62 1.56 -12.89
C GLY A 13 -9.71 0.48 -13.47
N LYS A 14 -8.48 0.29 -12.94
CA LYS A 14 -7.56 -0.79 -13.37
C LYS A 14 -8.23 -2.17 -13.40
N SER A 15 -8.77 -2.63 -12.27
CA SER A 15 -9.42 -3.93 -12.19
C SER A 15 -10.66 -4.02 -13.08
N SER A 16 -11.41 -2.93 -13.29
CA SER A 16 -12.55 -2.91 -14.22
C SER A 16 -12.11 -3.12 -15.67
N ALA A 17 -11.02 -2.47 -16.10
CA ALA A 17 -10.45 -2.66 -17.43
C ALA A 17 -9.94 -4.10 -17.63
N LEU A 18 -9.27 -4.67 -16.62
CA LEU A 18 -8.83 -6.06 -16.64
C LEU A 18 -10.01 -7.04 -16.71
N ILE A 19 -11.05 -6.85 -15.89
CA ILE A 19 -12.24 -7.72 -15.89
C ILE A 19 -12.93 -7.68 -17.25
N GLN A 20 -13.08 -6.49 -17.85
CA GLN A 20 -13.73 -6.37 -19.14
C GLN A 20 -12.99 -7.18 -20.21
N GLU A 21 -11.65 -7.06 -20.29
CA GLU A 21 -10.88 -7.85 -21.25
C GLU A 21 -11.01 -9.36 -20.98
N MET A 22 -10.94 -9.78 -19.71
CA MET A 22 -11.09 -11.19 -19.35
C MET A 22 -12.46 -11.74 -19.75
N GLN A 23 -13.53 -10.98 -19.51
CA GLN A 23 -14.88 -11.35 -19.94
C GLN A 23 -15.00 -11.42 -21.46
N ASP A 24 -14.51 -10.41 -22.18
CA ASP A 24 -14.56 -10.37 -23.65
C ASP A 24 -13.82 -11.57 -24.28
N ARG A 25 -12.64 -11.90 -23.74
CA ARG A 25 -11.85 -13.08 -24.16
C ARG A 25 -12.58 -14.38 -23.87
N SER A 26 -13.14 -14.51 -22.68
CA SER A 26 -13.89 -15.70 -22.27
C SER A 26 -15.14 -15.91 -23.12
N VAL A 27 -15.88 -14.83 -23.43
CA VAL A 27 -17.06 -14.87 -24.31
C VAL A 27 -16.68 -15.29 -25.74
N ALA A 28 -15.51 -14.86 -26.22
CA ALA A 28 -14.95 -15.31 -27.50
C ALA A 28 -14.40 -16.75 -27.48
N GLY A 29 -14.54 -17.49 -26.38
CA GLY A 29 -14.06 -18.87 -26.24
C GLY A 29 -12.54 -18.99 -26.11
N LYS A 30 -11.84 -17.90 -25.79
CA LYS A 30 -10.38 -17.91 -25.61
C LYS A 30 -10.02 -18.23 -24.15
N PRO A 31 -8.93 -18.99 -23.90
CA PRO A 31 -8.51 -19.32 -22.55
C PRO A 31 -8.00 -18.08 -21.80
N VAL A 32 -8.41 -17.97 -20.53
CA VAL A 32 -8.02 -16.91 -19.59
C VAL A 32 -7.57 -17.58 -18.29
N ALA A 33 -6.56 -17.02 -17.64
CA ALA A 33 -6.10 -17.43 -16.32
C ALA A 33 -5.83 -16.20 -15.46
N LEU A 34 -6.63 -16.01 -14.39
CA LEU A 34 -6.48 -14.96 -13.41
C LEU A 34 -5.67 -15.44 -12.20
N PHE A 35 -4.57 -14.72 -11.92
CA PHE A 35 -3.66 -14.93 -10.81
C PHE A 35 -3.79 -13.82 -9.78
N LEU A 36 -3.93 -14.23 -8.52
CA LEU A 36 -3.82 -13.37 -7.34
C LEU A 36 -2.73 -13.94 -6.41
N SER A 37 -1.97 -13.07 -5.75
CA SER A 37 -0.91 -13.51 -4.83
C SER A 37 -1.52 -14.00 -3.52
N ASN A 38 -0.95 -15.08 -2.96
CA ASN A 38 -1.21 -15.50 -1.59
C ASN A 38 -0.14 -15.06 -0.58
N GLU A 39 0.86 -14.29 -1.02
CA GLU A 39 2.02 -13.91 -0.21
C GLU A 39 1.74 -12.72 0.73
N HIS A 40 0.59 -12.04 0.57
CA HIS A 40 0.18 -10.92 1.41
C HIS A 40 -1.02 -11.29 2.28
N GLU A 41 -0.81 -11.40 3.59
CA GLU A 41 -1.84 -11.89 4.54
C GLU A 41 -3.14 -11.10 4.47
N GLU A 42 -3.11 -9.77 4.59
CA GLU A 42 -4.34 -8.96 4.61
C GLU A 42 -5.16 -9.07 3.31
N PHE A 43 -4.47 -9.36 2.19
CA PHE A 43 -5.12 -9.52 0.91
C PHE A 43 -5.84 -10.88 0.86
N THR A 44 -5.21 -11.94 1.35
CA THR A 44 -5.79 -13.29 1.42
C THR A 44 -6.86 -13.46 2.50
N ARG A 45 -6.87 -12.62 3.55
CA ARG A 45 -7.96 -12.60 4.55
C ARG A 45 -9.32 -12.20 3.96
N ARG A 46 -9.34 -11.58 2.78
CA ARG A 46 -10.59 -11.24 2.08
C ARG A 46 -11.31 -12.53 1.64
N PRO A 47 -12.57 -12.75 2.04
CA PRO A 47 -13.25 -14.04 1.87
C PRO A 47 -13.47 -14.45 0.39
N ASN A 48 -13.38 -13.50 -0.53
CA ASN A 48 -13.50 -13.72 -1.97
C ASN A 48 -12.17 -14.05 -2.65
N VAL A 49 -11.01 -13.80 -2.01
CA VAL A 49 -9.67 -14.08 -2.55
C VAL A 49 -9.33 -15.55 -2.29
N LYS A 50 -9.92 -16.42 -3.11
CA LYS A 50 -9.69 -17.87 -3.10
C LYS A 50 -9.95 -18.46 -4.48
N PRO A 51 -9.36 -19.62 -4.83
CA PRO A 51 -9.67 -20.29 -6.08
C PRO A 51 -11.17 -20.55 -6.21
N GLY A 52 -11.74 -20.20 -7.36
CA GLY A 52 -13.17 -20.26 -7.63
C GLY A 52 -14.02 -19.15 -6.99
N GLY A 53 -13.42 -18.27 -6.19
CA GLY A 53 -14.01 -17.01 -5.76
C GLY A 53 -14.13 -16.00 -6.91
N PHE A 54 -14.57 -14.78 -6.60
CA PHE A 54 -14.73 -13.72 -7.60
C PHE A 54 -13.89 -12.49 -7.27
N MET A 55 -13.17 -12.03 -8.27
CA MET A 55 -12.57 -10.69 -8.32
C MET A 55 -13.65 -9.72 -8.77
N GLY A 56 -14.08 -8.84 -7.85
CA GLY A 56 -15.02 -7.77 -8.14
C GLY A 56 -14.34 -6.46 -8.47
N CYS A 57 -15.10 -5.51 -8.98
CA CYS A 57 -14.68 -4.11 -9.07
C CYS A 57 -15.82 -3.17 -8.67
N ARG A 58 -15.60 -1.86 -8.82
CA ARG A 58 -16.59 -0.84 -8.43
C ARG A 58 -17.75 -0.69 -9.43
N VAL A 59 -17.66 -1.31 -10.61
CA VAL A 59 -18.76 -1.32 -11.58
C VAL A 59 -19.74 -2.42 -11.18
N PRO A 60 -21.01 -2.09 -10.85
CA PRO A 60 -21.99 -3.09 -10.41
C PRO A 60 -22.15 -4.23 -11.42
N GLY A 61 -22.08 -5.48 -10.93
CA GLY A 61 -22.20 -6.68 -11.74
C GLY A 61 -20.94 -7.09 -12.50
N LEU A 62 -19.91 -6.24 -12.55
CA LEU A 62 -18.65 -6.55 -13.25
C LEU A 62 -17.70 -7.31 -12.32
N SER A 63 -17.52 -8.59 -12.59
CA SER A 63 -16.64 -9.49 -11.83
C SER A 63 -16.07 -10.62 -12.70
N TYR A 64 -14.99 -11.23 -12.24
CA TYR A 64 -14.39 -12.40 -12.90
C TYR A 64 -14.04 -13.49 -11.89
N LYS A 65 -14.14 -14.77 -12.30
CA LYS A 65 -13.82 -15.90 -11.42
C LYS A 65 -12.29 -16.02 -11.27
N ILE A 66 -11.82 -16.23 -10.05
CA ILE A 66 -10.40 -16.37 -9.75
C ILE A 66 -9.96 -17.81 -10.03
N ASP A 67 -8.93 -17.99 -10.86
CA ASP A 67 -8.38 -19.30 -11.19
C ASP A 67 -7.30 -19.72 -10.20
N HIS A 68 -6.38 -18.80 -9.88
CA HIS A 68 -5.20 -19.09 -9.07
C HIS A 68 -5.02 -18.07 -7.94
N VAL A 69 -4.87 -18.56 -6.71
CA VAL A 69 -4.43 -17.79 -5.54
C VAL A 69 -3.19 -18.48 -4.98
N VAL A 70 -2.02 -18.02 -5.41
CA VAL A 70 -0.76 -18.77 -5.35
C VAL A 70 0.41 -17.88 -4.97
N ASN A 71 1.52 -18.48 -4.54
CA ASN A 71 2.76 -17.72 -4.29
C ASN A 71 3.52 -17.46 -5.60
N THR A 72 4.62 -16.70 -5.53
CA THR A 72 5.38 -16.38 -6.74
C THR A 72 5.95 -17.63 -7.41
N ASP A 73 6.49 -18.59 -6.65
CA ASP A 73 7.12 -19.79 -7.22
C ASP A 73 6.13 -20.67 -7.99
N GLU A 74 4.92 -20.86 -7.44
CA GLU A 74 3.84 -21.60 -8.11
C GLU A 74 3.29 -20.82 -9.31
N ALA A 75 3.16 -19.49 -9.20
CA ALA A 75 2.77 -18.65 -10.34
C ALA A 75 3.76 -18.78 -11.52
N LEU A 76 5.07 -18.81 -11.24
CA LEU A 76 6.12 -19.03 -12.23
C LEU A 76 5.95 -20.39 -12.93
N GLU A 77 5.69 -21.44 -12.16
CA GLU A 77 5.49 -22.80 -12.68
C GLU A 77 4.25 -22.87 -13.59
N ILE A 78 3.11 -22.35 -13.15
CA ILE A 78 1.86 -22.35 -13.94
C ILE A 78 2.05 -21.52 -15.21
N LEU A 79 2.60 -20.31 -15.10
CA LEU A 79 2.84 -19.41 -16.23
C LEU A 79 3.79 -20.04 -17.28
N SER A 80 4.72 -20.90 -16.86
CA SER A 80 5.61 -21.63 -17.76
C SER A 80 4.89 -22.65 -18.66
N ARG A 81 3.73 -23.15 -18.22
CA ARG A 81 2.94 -24.19 -18.87
C ARG A 81 1.76 -23.66 -19.68
N LEU A 82 1.43 -22.37 -19.57
CA LEU A 82 0.35 -21.77 -20.36
C LEU A 82 0.64 -21.85 -21.86
N THR A 83 -0.40 -22.16 -22.63
CA THR A 83 -0.35 -22.32 -24.09
C THR A 83 -0.44 -20.98 -24.82
N SER A 84 0.08 -20.92 -26.05
CA SER A 84 -0.10 -19.77 -26.95
C SER A 84 -1.59 -19.42 -27.10
N GLY A 85 -1.90 -18.12 -27.10
CA GLY A 85 -3.26 -17.60 -27.20
C GLY A 85 -4.03 -17.48 -25.88
N THR A 86 -3.46 -17.96 -24.76
CA THR A 86 -4.01 -17.73 -23.41
C THR A 86 -3.77 -16.28 -22.96
N LEU A 87 -4.77 -15.69 -22.29
CA LEU A 87 -4.60 -14.45 -21.54
C LEU A 87 -4.30 -14.78 -20.07
N ALA A 88 -3.09 -14.44 -19.61
CA ALA A 88 -2.73 -14.47 -18.19
C ALA A 88 -2.90 -13.07 -17.58
N VAL A 89 -3.66 -12.96 -16.50
CA VAL A 89 -3.91 -11.69 -15.80
C VAL A 89 -3.41 -11.78 -14.37
N PHE A 90 -2.60 -10.80 -13.96
CA PHE A 90 -2.13 -10.63 -12.59
C PHE A 90 -2.72 -9.33 -12.05
N ASP A 91 -3.75 -9.40 -11.20
CA ASP A 91 -4.26 -8.22 -10.50
C ASP A 91 -3.62 -8.09 -9.12
N GLU A 92 -3.52 -6.86 -8.61
CA GLU A 92 -2.76 -6.53 -7.39
C GLU A 92 -1.34 -7.14 -7.41
N ALA A 93 -0.67 -7.01 -8.56
CA ALA A 93 0.60 -7.69 -8.84
C ALA A 93 1.74 -7.27 -7.90
N GLN A 94 1.62 -6.12 -7.22
CA GLN A 94 2.58 -5.67 -6.21
C GLN A 94 2.82 -6.69 -5.09
N PHE A 95 1.88 -7.62 -4.87
CA PHE A 95 1.99 -8.67 -3.86
C PHE A 95 2.76 -9.91 -4.33
N PHE A 96 3.19 -9.98 -5.59
CA PHE A 96 4.16 -10.98 -6.03
C PHE A 96 5.59 -10.44 -5.88
N ARG A 97 6.56 -11.33 -5.68
CA ARG A 97 7.98 -10.98 -5.70
C ARG A 97 8.38 -10.42 -7.07
N SER A 98 9.42 -9.59 -7.10
CA SER A 98 9.83 -8.88 -8.32
C SER A 98 10.49 -9.76 -9.41
N ASP A 99 10.83 -11.01 -9.10
CA ASP A 99 11.35 -12.03 -10.04
C ASP A 99 10.31 -12.56 -11.01
N ILE A 100 9.02 -12.41 -10.71
CA ILE A 100 7.95 -12.77 -11.63
C ILE A 100 8.00 -12.00 -12.98
N VAL A 101 8.61 -10.81 -13.00
CA VAL A 101 8.69 -9.94 -14.19
C VAL A 101 9.38 -10.61 -15.37
N GLU A 102 10.40 -11.42 -15.13
CA GLU A 102 11.09 -12.14 -16.21
C GLU A 102 10.19 -13.23 -16.81
N ALA A 103 9.37 -13.88 -15.98
CA ALA A 103 8.44 -14.90 -16.44
C ALA A 103 7.27 -14.30 -17.24
N TRP A 104 6.77 -13.12 -16.88
CA TRP A 104 5.81 -12.37 -17.70
C TRP A 104 6.36 -12.12 -19.11
N ALA A 105 7.61 -11.67 -19.20
CA ALA A 105 8.27 -11.44 -20.48
C ALA A 105 8.48 -12.74 -21.29
N LEU A 106 8.89 -13.83 -20.62
CA LEU A 106 9.08 -15.14 -21.26
C LEU A 106 7.75 -15.72 -21.76
N ALA A 107 6.67 -15.59 -20.99
CA ALA A 107 5.34 -16.00 -21.41
C ALA A 107 4.85 -15.19 -22.62
N SER A 108 5.06 -13.88 -22.62
CA SER A 108 4.73 -13.03 -23.76
C SER A 108 5.44 -13.42 -25.06
N LYS A 109 6.71 -13.84 -24.95
CA LYS A 109 7.47 -14.39 -26.09
C LYS A 109 6.93 -15.73 -26.60
N ARG A 110 6.25 -16.50 -25.75
CA ARG A 110 5.53 -17.73 -26.12
C ARG A 110 4.10 -17.46 -26.61
N GLU A 111 3.78 -16.21 -26.95
CA GLU A 111 2.47 -15.78 -27.44
C GLU A 111 1.33 -15.94 -26.41
N VAL A 112 1.66 -15.94 -25.12
CA VAL A 112 0.69 -15.71 -24.05
C VAL A 112 0.47 -14.20 -23.94
N ASP A 113 -0.79 -13.74 -23.96
CA ASP A 113 -1.09 -12.36 -23.64
C ASP A 113 -0.98 -12.20 -22.12
N VAL A 114 -0.20 -11.23 -21.63
CA VAL A 114 0.08 -11.05 -20.19
C VAL A 114 -0.34 -9.65 -19.77
N PHE A 115 -1.34 -9.56 -18.91
CA PHE A 115 -1.83 -8.29 -18.38
C PHE A 115 -1.51 -8.20 -16.90
N VAL A 116 -0.88 -7.10 -16.51
CA VAL A 116 -0.39 -6.88 -15.14
C VAL A 116 -1.03 -5.63 -14.58
N GLY A 117 -1.83 -5.76 -13.52
CA GLY A 117 -2.44 -4.66 -12.77
C GLY A 117 -1.65 -4.34 -11.51
N SER A 118 -1.48 -3.05 -11.21
CA SER A 118 -0.87 -2.56 -9.96
C SER A 118 0.54 -3.12 -9.66
N PRO A 119 1.51 -3.16 -10.59
CA PRO A 119 2.84 -3.65 -10.25
C PRO A 119 3.53 -2.80 -9.17
N SER A 120 4.41 -3.42 -8.37
CA SER A 120 5.26 -2.70 -7.41
C SER A 120 6.31 -1.84 -8.11
N GLU A 121 6.90 -0.87 -7.40
CA GLU A 121 7.99 -0.05 -7.95
C GLU A 121 9.18 -0.89 -8.41
N HIS A 122 9.56 -1.92 -7.65
CA HIS A 122 10.63 -2.85 -8.02
C HIS A 122 10.30 -3.63 -9.30
N GLN A 123 9.04 -4.05 -9.47
CA GLN A 123 8.58 -4.69 -10.70
C GLN A 123 8.62 -3.72 -11.88
N LEU A 124 8.19 -2.47 -11.70
CA LEU A 124 8.28 -1.40 -12.71
C LEU A 124 9.72 -1.10 -13.11
N LEU A 125 10.66 -1.05 -12.16
CA LEU A 125 12.08 -0.89 -12.45
C LEU A 125 12.62 -2.05 -13.30
N ARG A 126 12.25 -3.29 -12.97
CA ARG A 126 12.62 -4.46 -13.77
C ARG A 126 12.01 -4.44 -15.17
N LEU A 127 10.74 -4.04 -15.31
CA LEU A 127 10.10 -3.84 -16.61
C LEU A 127 10.86 -2.79 -17.46
N LYS A 128 11.27 -1.67 -16.87
CA LYS A 128 12.12 -0.67 -17.55
C LYS A 128 13.45 -1.27 -18.02
N LEU A 129 14.09 -2.11 -17.22
CA LEU A 129 15.32 -2.81 -17.62
C LEU A 129 15.09 -3.80 -18.78
N LEU A 130 13.94 -4.46 -18.84
CA LEU A 130 13.59 -5.34 -19.97
C LEU A 130 13.41 -4.58 -21.29
N ARG A 131 12.92 -3.33 -21.27
CA ARG A 131 12.89 -2.46 -22.46
C ARG A 131 14.28 -2.20 -23.02
N LEU A 132 15.29 -2.00 -22.15
CA LEU A 132 16.69 -1.86 -22.59
C LEU A 132 17.21 -3.14 -23.27
N LYS A 133 16.67 -4.31 -22.91
CA LYS A 133 16.92 -5.60 -23.55
C LYS A 133 16.03 -5.86 -24.78
N LYS A 134 15.35 -4.83 -25.32
CA LYS A 134 14.43 -4.91 -26.47
C LYS A 134 13.24 -5.85 -26.27
N ILE A 135 12.77 -6.00 -25.04
CA ILE A 135 11.49 -6.67 -24.77
C ILE A 135 10.42 -5.59 -24.66
N GLU A 136 9.59 -5.51 -25.69
CA GLU A 136 8.51 -4.53 -25.75
C GLU A 136 7.38 -4.89 -24.80
N HIS A 137 6.82 -3.87 -24.17
CA HIS A 137 5.58 -3.96 -23.40
C HIS A 137 4.86 -2.63 -23.46
N GLU A 138 3.54 -2.72 -23.52
CA GLU A 138 2.64 -1.58 -23.50
C GLU A 138 2.44 -1.13 -22.05
N HIS A 139 2.54 0.17 -21.81
CA HIS A 139 2.26 0.76 -20.51
C HIS A 139 0.96 1.56 -20.60
N VAL A 140 -0.07 1.09 -19.90
CA VAL A 140 -1.39 1.71 -19.84
C VAL A 140 -1.47 2.46 -18.51
N HIS A 141 -1.39 3.78 -18.56
CA HIS A 141 -1.54 4.63 -17.38
C HIS A 141 -2.98 5.17 -17.31
N LEU A 142 -3.71 4.81 -16.25
CA LEU A 142 -5.07 5.29 -16.01
C LEU A 142 -5.04 6.50 -15.10
N GLU A 143 -5.44 7.64 -15.66
CA GLU A 143 -5.57 8.91 -14.95
C GLU A 143 -7.01 9.11 -14.47
N VAL A 144 -7.17 9.98 -13.48
CA VAL A 144 -8.47 10.42 -12.96
C VAL A 144 -8.39 11.91 -12.65
N ILE A 145 -9.50 12.61 -12.89
CA ILE A 145 -9.60 14.04 -12.63
C ILE A 145 -9.76 14.28 -11.13
N CYS A 146 -9.12 15.34 -10.64
CA CYS A 146 -9.27 15.81 -9.28
C CYS A 146 -10.72 16.14 -8.95
N GLU A 147 -11.10 15.98 -7.69
CA GLU A 147 -12.39 16.43 -7.15
C GLU A 147 -12.70 17.89 -7.49
N CYS A 148 -11.70 18.76 -7.64
CA CYS A 148 -11.91 20.15 -8.08
C CYS A 148 -12.32 20.30 -9.55
N GLY A 149 -12.20 19.25 -10.37
CA GLY A 149 -12.56 19.25 -11.80
C GLY A 149 -11.54 19.91 -12.74
N GLU A 150 -10.49 20.55 -12.22
CA GLU A 150 -9.61 21.41 -13.04
C GLU A 150 -8.42 20.68 -13.67
N ARG A 151 -7.93 19.60 -13.05
CA ARG A 151 -6.68 18.93 -13.43
C ARG A 151 -6.66 17.47 -13.02
N ASN A 152 -5.71 16.72 -13.57
CA ASN A 152 -5.46 15.33 -13.16
C ASN A 152 -5.04 15.25 -11.68
N SER A 153 -5.52 14.23 -11.00
CA SER A 153 -5.09 13.92 -9.64
C SER A 153 -3.67 13.39 -9.60
N THR A 154 -3.01 13.65 -8.48
CA THR A 154 -1.67 13.13 -8.16
C THR A 154 -1.69 12.29 -6.89
N ARG A 155 -2.76 12.39 -6.09
CA ARG A 155 -2.93 11.71 -4.80
C ARG A 155 -4.30 11.05 -4.72
N ALA A 156 -4.36 9.92 -4.01
CA ALA A 156 -5.60 9.35 -3.50
C ALA A 156 -5.62 9.55 -1.98
N SER A 157 -6.73 10.04 -1.45
CA SER A 157 -6.99 10.20 -0.02
C SER A 157 -8.21 9.38 0.35
N TYR A 158 -8.21 8.75 1.52
CA TYR A 158 -9.34 7.95 1.99
C TYR A 158 -10.08 8.69 3.11
N GLN A 159 -11.42 8.61 3.11
CA GLN A 159 -12.25 8.99 4.25
C GLN A 159 -12.35 7.83 5.25
N HIS A 160 -13.20 7.98 6.27
CA HIS A 160 -13.36 7.04 7.39
C HIS A 160 -13.65 5.58 7.00
N ASP A 161 -14.22 5.32 5.82
CA ASP A 161 -14.58 3.97 5.39
C ASP A 161 -13.43 3.21 4.70
N ASN A 162 -12.35 3.88 4.30
CA ASN A 162 -11.25 3.32 3.49
C ASN A 162 -11.70 2.62 2.19
N VAL A 163 -12.95 2.80 1.75
CA VAL A 163 -13.51 2.10 0.58
C VAL A 163 -13.40 2.97 -0.68
N TYR A 164 -13.70 4.26 -0.55
CA TYR A 164 -13.79 5.19 -1.66
C TYR A 164 -12.67 6.24 -1.58
N PRO A 165 -11.62 6.11 -2.41
CA PRO A 165 -10.61 7.14 -2.48
C PRO A 165 -11.19 8.40 -3.12
N ILE A 166 -10.90 9.53 -2.52
CA ILE A 166 -11.04 10.85 -3.12
C ILE A 166 -9.74 11.14 -3.88
N HIS A 167 -9.87 11.52 -5.14
CA HIS A 167 -8.73 11.83 -5.98
C HIS A 167 -8.45 13.32 -5.94
N LEU A 168 -7.24 13.68 -5.53
CA LEU A 168 -6.83 15.06 -5.31
C LEU A 168 -5.61 15.39 -6.16
N CYS A 169 -5.59 16.59 -6.74
CA CYS A 169 -4.37 17.18 -7.26
C CYS A 169 -3.54 17.78 -6.11
N GLU A 170 -2.25 18.05 -6.35
CA GLU A 170 -1.33 18.46 -5.29
C GLU A 170 -1.84 19.67 -4.48
N PRO A 171 -2.34 20.77 -5.08
CA PRO A 171 -2.83 21.90 -4.28
C PRO A 171 -4.09 21.58 -3.45
N CYS A 172 -4.99 20.75 -3.98
CA CYS A 172 -6.17 20.31 -3.21
C CYS A 172 -5.77 19.41 -2.06
N TYR A 173 -4.80 18.53 -2.28
CA TYR A 173 -4.23 17.68 -1.24
C TYR A 173 -3.56 18.54 -0.15
N GLU A 174 -2.65 19.43 -0.52
CA GLU A 174 -1.96 20.32 0.43
C GLU A 174 -2.93 21.18 1.25
N ASN A 175 -3.95 21.77 0.63
CA ASN A 175 -4.94 22.57 1.34
C ASN A 175 -5.75 21.72 2.33
N ARG A 176 -6.17 20.52 1.92
CA ARG A 176 -6.91 19.59 2.79
C ARG A 176 -6.04 19.11 3.94
N MET A 177 -4.80 18.74 3.66
CA MET A 177 -3.79 18.36 4.65
C MET A 177 -3.62 19.45 5.71
N LYS A 178 -3.49 20.70 5.28
CA LYS A 178 -3.37 21.85 6.17
C LYS A 178 -4.57 21.98 7.11
N GLN A 179 -5.79 21.92 6.56
CA GLN A 179 -7.03 22.01 7.36
C GLN A 179 -7.16 20.86 8.36
N GLU A 180 -6.86 19.64 7.94
CA GLU A 180 -6.93 18.46 8.81
C GLU A 180 -5.87 18.48 9.92
N ILE A 181 -4.67 18.98 9.63
CA ILE A 181 -3.61 19.19 10.62
C ILE A 181 -4.00 20.30 11.59
N GLU A 182 -4.53 21.43 11.12
CA GLU A 182 -5.01 22.51 11.98
C GLU A 182 -6.09 22.01 12.96
N GLN A 183 -7.04 21.21 12.47
CA GLN A 183 -8.07 20.61 13.32
C GLN A 183 -7.48 19.58 14.30
N LEU A 184 -6.54 18.72 13.85
CA LEU A 184 -5.84 17.79 14.75
C LEU A 184 -5.13 18.54 15.88
N LEU A 185 -4.38 19.60 15.56
CA LEU A 185 -3.66 20.39 16.55
C LEU A 185 -4.62 21.14 17.50
N SER A 186 -5.78 21.58 17.02
CA SER A 186 -6.84 22.10 17.89
C SER A 186 -7.33 21.04 18.88
N ASP A 187 -7.61 19.83 18.41
CA ASP A 187 -8.10 18.74 19.27
C ASP A 187 -7.04 18.31 20.30
N VAL A 188 -5.75 18.33 19.91
CA VAL A 188 -4.62 18.07 20.82
C VAL A 188 -4.53 19.13 21.91
N ARG A 189 -4.71 20.41 21.54
CA ARG A 189 -4.70 21.52 22.50
C ARG A 189 -5.82 21.38 23.52
N ASP A 190 -6.99 20.92 23.10
CA ASP A 190 -8.17 20.80 23.98
C ASP A 190 -8.13 19.55 24.88
N ALA A 191 -7.15 18.66 24.68
CA ALA A 191 -7.05 17.40 25.39
C ALA A 191 -6.09 17.43 26.59
N GLU A 192 -6.35 16.53 27.55
CA GLU A 192 -5.44 16.25 28.66
C GLU A 192 -4.11 15.64 28.16
N PRO A 193 -2.97 15.86 28.84
CA PRO A 193 -2.83 16.45 30.16
C PRO A 193 -2.58 17.97 30.17
N PHE A 194 -2.59 18.61 29.00
CA PHE A 194 -2.23 20.03 28.85
C PHE A 194 -3.39 20.83 28.24
N ALA A 195 -4.61 20.59 28.73
CA ALA A 195 -5.81 21.15 28.15
C ALA A 195 -5.76 22.70 28.11
N GLY A 196 -6.02 23.24 26.92
CA GLY A 196 -6.00 24.68 26.61
C GLY A 196 -4.64 25.23 26.21
N GLU A 197 -3.54 24.46 26.38
CA GLU A 197 -2.17 24.88 26.08
C GLU A 197 -1.66 24.27 24.76
N ASN A 198 -0.85 25.02 24.01
CA ASN A 198 -0.07 24.47 22.90
C ASN A 198 1.10 23.64 23.47
N HIS A 199 0.80 22.49 24.08
CA HIS A 199 1.76 21.63 24.74
C HIS A 199 1.37 20.16 24.54
N THR A 200 2.33 19.33 24.16
CA THR A 200 2.14 17.88 24.04
C THR A 200 3.40 17.13 24.47
N TYR A 201 3.28 15.82 24.68
CA TYR A 201 4.43 15.00 25.05
C TYR A 201 5.49 14.92 23.97
N GLN A 202 5.07 14.73 22.73
CA GLN A 202 5.93 14.42 21.61
C GLN A 202 5.42 15.15 20.36
N PRO A 203 6.31 15.66 19.48
CA PRO A 203 5.86 16.28 18.24
C PRO A 203 5.15 15.26 17.34
N PHE A 204 4.38 15.74 16.38
CA PHE A 204 3.93 14.92 15.25
C PHE A 204 5.02 14.92 14.16
N PHE A 205 5.31 13.76 13.56
CA PHE A 205 6.35 13.65 12.55
C PHE A 205 5.98 14.49 11.32
N ASP A 206 6.91 15.25 10.74
CA ASP A 206 6.68 16.13 9.57
C ASP A 206 5.45 17.06 9.67
N VAL A 207 5.06 17.47 10.89
CA VAL A 207 4.01 18.46 11.12
C VAL A 207 4.65 19.72 11.71
N PRO A 208 4.47 20.90 11.10
CA PRO A 208 4.90 22.16 11.69
C PRO A 208 4.15 22.42 13.00
N MET A 209 4.91 22.61 14.09
CA MET A 209 4.36 22.83 15.44
C MET A 209 4.99 24.09 16.08
N GLU A 210 5.15 25.17 15.31
CA GLU A 210 5.70 26.42 15.82
C GLU A 210 4.88 26.93 17.01
N GLY A 211 5.57 27.32 18.10
CA GLY A 211 4.92 27.80 19.32
C GLY A 211 4.36 26.72 20.24
N TRP A 212 4.52 25.44 19.91
CA TRP A 212 4.21 24.34 20.81
C TRP A 212 5.37 24.04 21.76
N LYS A 213 5.06 23.77 23.03
CA LYS A 213 6.00 23.17 23.99
C LYS A 213 5.96 21.65 23.86
N LEU A 214 7.08 20.99 24.07
CA LEU A 214 7.21 19.53 23.96
C LEU A 214 7.88 18.96 25.22
N VAL A 215 7.31 17.91 25.81
CA VAL A 215 7.99 17.20 26.91
C VAL A 215 9.22 16.42 26.40
N ARG A 216 9.16 15.93 25.16
CA ARG A 216 10.23 15.21 24.46
C ARG A 216 10.72 16.04 23.26
N GLU A 217 11.53 17.05 23.54
CA GLU A 217 12.20 17.86 22.51
C GLU A 217 13.25 17.06 21.71
N ASP A 218 13.68 15.91 22.23
CA ASP A 218 14.75 15.09 21.66
C ASP A 218 14.28 14.04 20.65
N SER A 219 12.97 13.96 20.34
CA SER A 219 12.41 12.94 19.43
C SER A 219 13.07 12.93 18.04
N ALA A 220 13.33 14.10 17.45
CA ALA A 220 14.01 14.18 16.16
C ALA A 220 15.47 13.68 16.23
N ALA A 221 16.17 13.98 17.32
CA ALA A 221 17.53 13.50 17.54
C ALA A 221 17.57 11.97 17.72
N ARG A 222 16.63 11.42 18.50
CA ARG A 222 16.46 9.97 18.67
C ARG A 222 16.17 9.27 17.34
N PHE A 223 15.25 9.82 16.54
CA PHE A 223 14.97 9.25 15.22
C PHE A 223 16.19 9.30 14.30
N SER A 224 16.97 10.38 14.32
CA SER A 224 18.20 10.46 13.52
C SER A 224 19.21 9.35 13.87
N ILE A 225 19.34 9.01 15.16
CA ILE A 225 20.18 7.90 15.63
C ILE A 225 19.65 6.55 15.10
N VAL A 226 18.33 6.30 15.23
CA VAL A 226 17.69 5.07 14.75
C VAL A 226 17.85 4.93 13.24
N ARG A 227 17.54 5.98 12.48
CA ARG A 227 17.72 6.03 11.02
C ARG A 227 19.15 5.69 10.64
N ASN A 228 20.13 6.26 11.32
CA ASN A 228 21.54 5.98 11.04
C ASN A 228 21.92 4.51 11.32
N ALA A 229 21.36 3.91 12.37
CA ALA A 229 21.56 2.49 12.67
C ALA A 229 20.93 1.58 11.59
N VAL A 230 19.71 1.91 11.15
CA VAL A 230 19.01 1.22 10.05
C VAL A 230 19.83 1.29 8.75
N GLU A 231 20.31 2.48 8.39
CA GLU A 231 21.12 2.70 7.18
C GLU A 231 22.44 1.91 7.20
N ARG A 232 23.04 1.71 8.37
CA ARG A 232 24.28 0.94 8.53
C ARG A 232 24.04 -0.56 8.50
N SER A 233 22.85 -1.03 8.90
CA SER A 233 22.52 -2.46 8.91
C SER A 233 22.28 -2.99 7.49
N ARG A 234 23.13 -3.92 7.04
CA ARG A 234 22.96 -4.57 5.74
C ARG A 234 21.72 -5.47 5.71
N ASN A 235 21.47 -6.20 6.80
CA ASN A 235 20.37 -7.15 6.89
C ASN A 235 19.02 -6.43 6.85
N ILE A 236 18.86 -5.34 7.60
CA ILE A 236 17.62 -4.55 7.58
C ILE A 236 17.41 -3.98 6.18
N ARG A 237 18.42 -3.34 5.58
CA ARG A 237 18.31 -2.81 4.20
C ARG A 237 17.94 -3.88 3.17
N GLN A 238 18.39 -5.12 3.35
CA GLN A 238 18.00 -6.21 2.47
C GLN A 238 16.51 -6.55 2.62
N LEU A 239 15.99 -6.61 3.86
CA LEU A 239 14.57 -6.81 4.14
C LEU A 239 13.70 -5.66 3.63
N MET A 240 14.16 -4.40 3.71
CA MET A 240 13.42 -3.24 3.17
C MET A 240 13.16 -3.33 1.66
N ASN A 241 13.99 -4.06 0.92
CA ASN A 241 13.83 -4.25 -0.52
C ASN A 241 12.91 -5.43 -0.88
N ASP A 242 12.44 -6.19 0.12
CA ASP A 242 11.51 -7.29 -0.07
C ASP A 242 10.07 -6.74 -0.15
N SER A 243 9.37 -7.04 -1.25
CA SER A 243 7.98 -6.59 -1.45
C SER A 243 6.97 -7.37 -0.62
N VAL A 244 7.38 -8.49 -0.02
CA VAL A 244 6.56 -9.43 0.74
C VAL A 244 6.88 -9.36 2.23
N GLN A 245 8.16 -9.41 2.61
CA GLN A 245 8.60 -9.41 4.01
C GLN A 245 9.17 -8.05 4.43
N ARG A 246 8.28 -7.10 4.76
CA ARG A 246 8.70 -5.82 5.35
C ARG A 246 9.03 -6.01 6.82
N PRO A 247 10.11 -5.39 7.33
CA PRO A 247 10.39 -5.46 8.75
C PRO A 247 9.35 -4.67 9.54
N THR A 248 9.01 -5.21 10.71
CA THR A 248 8.01 -4.62 11.61
C THR A 248 8.68 -3.72 12.64
N PHE A 249 8.03 -2.60 12.97
CA PHE A 249 8.39 -1.72 14.07
C PHE A 249 7.20 -1.58 15.02
N VAL A 250 7.43 -1.71 16.32
CA VAL A 250 6.38 -1.55 17.33
C VAL A 250 6.80 -0.45 18.32
N ASP A 251 5.97 0.58 18.44
CA ASP A 251 6.17 1.72 19.33
C ASP A 251 5.23 1.62 20.54
N PHE A 252 5.82 1.49 21.73
CA PHE A 252 5.09 1.33 22.98
C PHE A 252 5.02 2.64 23.74
N GLY A 253 3.80 3.10 24.05
CA GLY A 253 3.56 4.44 24.57
C GLY A 253 3.74 5.49 23.47
N CYS A 254 3.20 5.21 22.28
CA CYS A 254 3.50 5.96 21.06
C CYS A 254 3.07 7.43 21.09
N CYS A 255 2.22 7.85 22.04
CA CYS A 255 1.76 9.23 22.20
C CYS A 255 1.22 9.85 20.90
N SER A 256 2.01 10.69 20.22
CA SER A 256 1.65 11.34 18.95
C SER A 256 1.79 10.42 17.72
N GLY A 257 2.31 9.20 17.90
CA GLY A 257 2.64 8.28 16.80
C GLY A 257 3.87 8.68 16.00
N PHE A 258 4.70 9.60 16.51
CA PHE A 258 5.86 10.14 15.79
C PHE A 258 6.81 9.05 15.28
N PHE A 259 7.20 8.08 16.11
CA PHE A 259 8.14 7.05 15.67
C PHE A 259 7.48 6.06 14.71
N CYS A 260 6.20 5.73 14.89
CA CYS A 260 5.47 4.92 13.91
C CYS A 260 5.49 5.58 12.53
N ASP A 261 5.17 6.88 12.44
CA ASP A 261 5.17 7.63 11.19
C ASP A 261 6.58 7.77 10.59
N ALA A 262 7.57 8.04 11.45
CA ALA A 262 8.97 8.16 11.04
C ALA A 262 9.54 6.82 10.50
N MET A 263 9.22 5.70 11.15
CA MET A 263 9.68 4.37 10.76
C MET A 263 8.94 3.83 9.54
N ASP A 264 7.64 4.12 9.40
CA ASP A 264 6.89 3.87 8.18
C ASP A 264 7.51 4.62 6.98
N SER A 265 7.96 5.86 7.18
CA SER A 265 8.69 6.62 6.14
C SER A 265 10.02 5.99 5.74
N LEU A 266 10.62 5.15 6.60
CA LEU A 266 11.79 4.36 6.25
C LEU A 266 11.41 3.08 5.50
N GLY A 267 10.15 2.64 5.55
CA GLY A 267 9.60 1.46 4.88
C GLY A 267 9.20 0.31 5.82
N PHE A 268 9.18 0.54 7.14
CA PHE A 268 8.76 -0.46 8.13
C PHE A 268 7.24 -0.58 8.17
N GLN A 269 6.73 -1.79 8.43
CA GLN A 269 5.36 -1.95 8.87
C GLN A 269 5.28 -1.53 10.35
N SER A 270 4.63 -0.40 10.62
CA SER A 270 4.64 0.20 11.97
C SER A 270 3.34 -0.07 12.73
N THR A 271 3.47 -0.41 14.01
CA THR A 271 2.36 -0.54 14.97
C THR A 271 2.62 0.37 16.17
N GLY A 272 1.67 1.26 16.49
CA GLY A 272 1.68 2.04 17.73
C GLY A 272 0.75 1.45 18.78
N VAL A 273 1.20 1.31 20.01
CA VAL A 273 0.40 0.79 21.12
C VAL A 273 0.41 1.79 22.27
N ASP A 274 -0.78 2.15 22.75
CA ASP A 274 -0.93 3.07 23.88
C ASP A 274 -2.20 2.73 24.69
N VAL A 275 -2.17 3.04 25.98
CA VAL A 275 -3.33 2.88 26.87
C VAL A 275 -4.35 4.00 26.67
N ARG A 276 -3.89 5.17 26.22
CA ARG A 276 -4.70 6.36 26.04
C ARG A 276 -5.36 6.38 24.67
N LYS A 277 -6.69 6.47 24.67
CA LYS A 277 -7.50 6.46 23.43
C LYS A 277 -7.21 7.68 22.55
N ASP A 278 -7.06 8.86 23.13
CA ASP A 278 -6.80 10.09 22.40
C ASP A 278 -5.47 10.05 21.64
N PHE A 279 -4.43 9.47 22.23
CA PHE A 279 -3.13 9.27 21.58
C PHE A 279 -3.23 8.35 20.36
N ILE A 280 -3.97 7.24 20.50
CA ILE A 280 -4.29 6.35 19.39
C ILE A 280 -5.09 7.09 18.31
N ASP A 281 -6.14 7.82 18.69
CA ASP A 281 -6.99 8.55 17.76
C ASP A 281 -6.19 9.63 16.99
N TRP A 282 -5.23 10.30 17.63
CA TRP A 282 -4.34 11.27 16.96
C TRP A 282 -3.40 10.61 15.97
N GLY A 283 -2.73 9.52 16.38
CA GLY A 283 -1.84 8.74 15.52
C GLY A 283 -2.56 8.17 14.30
N GLU A 284 -3.73 7.57 14.50
CA GLU A 284 -4.60 7.05 13.43
C GLU A 284 -5.03 8.16 12.48
N ARG A 285 -5.46 9.30 13.03
CA ARG A 285 -5.87 10.46 12.24
C ARG A 285 -4.72 10.96 11.38
N LEU A 286 -3.52 11.13 11.94
CA LEU A 286 -2.37 11.60 11.18
C LEU A 286 -1.93 10.60 10.10
N ALA A 287 -1.91 9.30 10.42
CA ALA A 287 -1.62 8.26 9.45
C ALA A 287 -2.62 8.29 8.28
N ARG A 288 -3.92 8.43 8.58
CA ARG A 288 -4.98 8.56 7.56
C ARG A 288 -4.79 9.80 6.70
N ILE A 289 -4.53 10.95 7.32
CA ILE A 289 -4.25 12.23 6.64
C ILE A 289 -3.10 12.04 5.63
N LYS A 290 -2.04 11.35 6.04
CA LYS A 290 -0.86 11.08 5.19
C LYS A 290 -1.01 9.87 4.24
N GLY A 291 -2.14 9.17 4.26
CA GLY A 291 -2.36 7.96 3.45
C GLY A 291 -1.42 6.80 3.82
N LYS A 292 -1.02 6.70 5.09
CA LYS A 292 -0.12 5.68 5.61
C LYS A 292 -0.90 4.54 6.25
N SER A 293 -0.39 3.31 6.08
CA SER A 293 -1.00 2.10 6.64
C SER A 293 -0.29 1.70 7.95
N ILE A 294 -0.48 2.51 8.99
CA ILE A 294 0.07 2.27 10.31
C ILE A 294 -1.03 1.69 11.19
N ASN A 295 -0.72 0.60 11.90
CA ASN A 295 -1.65 0.01 12.84
C ASN A 295 -1.55 0.73 14.19
N TYR A 296 -2.65 1.13 14.79
CA TYR A 296 -2.66 1.70 16.13
C TYR A 296 -3.63 0.93 17.01
N LEU A 297 -3.18 0.57 18.21
CA LEU A 297 -3.92 -0.32 19.09
C LEU A 297 -4.02 0.32 20.47
N LYS A 298 -5.26 0.54 20.91
CA LYS A 298 -5.52 0.84 22.32
C LYS A 298 -5.41 -0.44 23.12
N ASN A 299 -4.30 -0.63 23.84
CA ASN A 299 -4.10 -1.82 24.66
C ASN A 299 -3.20 -1.49 25.85
N ASP A 300 -3.36 -2.24 26.95
CA ASP A 300 -2.33 -2.26 27.98
C ASP A 300 -1.06 -2.89 27.42
N LEU A 301 0.08 -2.28 27.73
CA LEU A 301 1.37 -2.72 27.20
C LEU A 301 1.66 -4.17 27.58
N PHE A 302 1.41 -4.56 28.83
CA PHE A 302 1.67 -5.91 29.31
C PHE A 302 0.68 -6.90 28.72
N GLU A 303 -0.59 -6.52 28.58
CA GLU A 303 -1.59 -7.37 27.91
C GLU A 303 -1.25 -7.60 26.44
N TYR A 304 -0.82 -6.55 25.72
CA TYR A 304 -0.41 -6.67 24.33
C TYR A 304 0.76 -7.64 24.17
N LEU A 305 1.82 -7.48 24.98
CA LEU A 305 3.00 -8.37 24.93
C LEU A 305 2.61 -9.83 25.21
N ILE A 306 1.81 -10.09 26.24
CA ILE A 306 1.37 -11.45 26.58
C ILE A 306 0.50 -12.07 25.47
N SER A 307 -0.37 -11.26 24.83
CA SER A 307 -1.25 -11.75 23.77
C SER A 307 -0.52 -12.01 22.44
N THR A 308 0.59 -11.30 22.19
CA THR A 308 1.37 -11.40 20.95
C THR A 308 2.53 -12.38 21.04
N ASP A 309 3.01 -12.73 22.24
CA ASP A 309 3.98 -13.83 22.48
C ASP A 309 3.46 -15.20 22.00
N ALA A 310 2.16 -15.33 21.70
CA ALA A 310 1.57 -16.54 21.10
C ALA A 310 1.70 -16.58 19.56
N GLU A 311 2.09 -15.49 18.91
CA GLU A 311 2.10 -15.33 17.44
C GLU A 311 3.47 -14.94 16.85
N PHE A 312 4.52 -14.76 17.66
CA PHE A 312 5.91 -14.52 17.21
C PHE A 312 6.79 -15.78 17.25
#